data_AF-A0A9P8P4L4-F1
#
_entry.id   AF-A0A9P8P4L4-F1
#
_cell.length_a   1.000
_cell.length_b   1.000
_cell.length_c   1.000
_cell.angle_alpha   90.00
_cell.angle_beta   90.00
_cell.angle_gamma   90.00
#
_symmetry.space_group_name_H-M   'P 1'
#
loop_
_entity.id
_entity.type
_entity.pdbx_description
1 polymer ?
#
loop_
_entity_poly.entity_id
_entity_poly.type
_entity_poly.pdbx_seq_one_letter_code
_entity_poly.pdbx_strand_id
1 'polypeptide(L)'
;MSLSASDGVNMPITPLQAADLPKRPRSPIIEAGGDSSDDIHKSKIPKLESSTPIDSSSEAEVSSEDSDTFMVDELALKEIDFEEADESEPPFDKMDYFDRDPLPLLTNIKITKNVCSYARSFLKLRGFVEFLEKTIPVDPSPQDILHVTGMLGYAPRYESRFYRNQDQTEEFMQKCILFLQKAMNRVLKIRTRLPSFHKIEHVKNALENAKNVLVLTGAGISTSLGIPDFRSSQGFYARMKHLGLDDPQDVFSLEVFKRSPEVFYSIAHMILPPEAAYTPLHGFIRLLQDKGKLLRNYTQNIDNLEANAGVLKEKIVQCHGSFATASCITCKYKVPGETLFGHLRRQEIAYCPFCENERKSLLAQLDKMEDEGVYSRKFEYVNSFGVMKPDITFFGEDLPEQFHTTIKSDIEKCDLLICIGTSLKVAPVSEIVNLVPNHVPQILINKDPIYHCEFDVDILGYCDHVITYLTGKELGWRINHKDFDKILNSGLELTVIDEAAGCYEVTDEETRKKLDAELAEHDEEDTQASEQQNSVEK
;
A
#
# COMPACT_ATOMS: atom_id res chain seq x y z
N MET A 1 -39.39 32.82 25.38
CA MET A 1 -39.06 34.00 26.21
C MET A 1 -37.55 33.97 26.41
N SER A 2 -36.79 34.64 25.52
CA SER A 2 -36.11 35.94 25.74
C SER A 2 -34.90 35.84 26.67
N LEU A 3 -33.69 35.68 26.11
CA LEU A 3 -32.67 36.73 25.86
C LEU A 3 -31.90 37.19 27.11
N SER A 4 -30.58 37.00 27.12
CA SER A 4 -29.61 38.09 27.32
C SER A 4 -28.18 37.63 27.01
N ALA A 5 -27.45 38.55 26.38
CA ALA A 5 -26.07 38.44 25.92
C ALA A 5 -25.12 39.20 26.85
N SER A 6 -23.84 38.82 26.88
CA SER A 6 -22.65 39.56 27.34
C SER A 6 -21.46 38.58 27.29
N ASP A 7 -20.22 38.90 26.94
CA ASP A 7 -19.58 40.14 26.48
C ASP A 7 -18.36 39.72 25.65
N GLY A 8 -18.18 40.37 24.49
CA GLY A 8 -16.98 40.22 23.66
C GLY A 8 -15.86 41.11 24.18
N VAL A 9 -14.71 40.50 24.49
CA VAL A 9 -13.46 41.24 24.75
C VAL A 9 -12.76 41.48 23.41
N ASN A 10 -12.77 42.74 23.00
CA ASN A 10 -12.16 43.25 21.79
C ASN A 10 -10.72 43.70 22.12
N MET A 11 -9.69 42.94 21.70
CA MET A 11 -8.30 43.39 21.79
C MET A 11 -7.85 44.00 20.44
N PRO A 12 -7.18 45.16 20.45
CA PRO A 12 -6.82 45.87 19.22
C PRO A 12 -5.63 45.19 18.53
N ILE A 13 -5.79 44.90 17.25
CA ILE A 13 -4.71 44.47 16.35
C ILE A 13 -3.91 45.71 15.96
N THR A 14 -2.72 45.88 16.53
CA THR A 14 -1.70 46.80 16.03
C THR A 14 -1.02 46.23 14.77
N PRO A 15 -0.84 47.01 13.69
CA PRO A 15 -0.15 46.54 12.49
C PRO A 15 1.36 46.45 12.76
N LEU A 16 1.93 45.25 12.59
CA LEU A 16 3.39 45.08 12.60
C LEU A 16 3.99 45.76 11.36
N GLN A 17 4.87 46.72 11.65
CA GLN A 17 5.71 47.40 10.67
C GLN A 17 6.71 46.44 10.02
N ALA A 18 6.99 46.69 8.76
CA ALA A 18 8.04 46.03 7.98
C ALA A 18 9.43 46.38 8.53
N ALA A 19 10.06 45.43 9.22
CA ALA A 19 11.51 45.35 9.41
C ALA A 19 11.88 43.90 9.77
N ASP A 20 13.00 43.43 9.24
CA ASP A 20 13.68 42.16 9.49
C ASP A 20 13.16 40.89 8.76
N LEU A 21 13.39 40.87 7.43
CA LEU A 21 13.52 39.62 6.68
C LEU A 21 14.99 39.15 6.69
N PRO A 22 15.31 37.89 7.08
CA PRO A 22 16.65 37.35 6.94
C PRO A 22 17.01 37.14 5.46
N LYS A 23 18.24 37.52 5.09
CA LYS A 23 18.76 37.44 3.71
C LYS A 23 18.89 35.99 3.24
N ARG A 24 18.54 35.76 1.96
CA ARG A 24 18.73 34.49 1.22
C ARG A 24 20.14 33.90 1.46
N PRO A 25 20.29 32.58 1.66
CA PRO A 25 21.58 31.93 1.52
C PRO A 25 21.96 31.90 0.03
N ARG A 26 23.16 32.40 -0.31
CA ARG A 26 23.77 32.26 -1.63
C ARG A 26 24.61 30.98 -1.66
N SER A 27 24.35 30.10 -2.60
CA SER A 27 25.25 28.98 -2.94
C SER A 27 26.47 29.52 -3.72
N PRO A 28 27.69 28.99 -3.51
CA PRO A 28 28.89 29.51 -4.15
C PRO A 28 29.02 29.06 -5.62
N ILE A 29 29.48 29.98 -6.45
CA ILE A 29 29.91 29.79 -7.84
C ILE A 29 31.31 29.17 -7.80
N ILE A 30 31.52 28.05 -8.50
CA ILE A 30 32.83 27.42 -8.66
C ILE A 30 33.53 28.12 -9.83
N GLU A 31 34.62 28.84 -9.55
CA GLU A 31 35.55 29.35 -10.56
C GLU A 31 36.60 28.29 -10.88
N ALA A 32 36.85 28.12 -12.18
CA ALA A 32 37.93 27.29 -12.72
C ALA A 32 39.28 28.00 -12.54
N GLY A 33 40.27 27.29 -12.02
CA GLY A 33 41.68 27.71 -12.00
C GLY A 33 42.57 26.48 -12.19
N GLY A 34 43.37 26.49 -13.26
CA GLY A 34 44.48 25.55 -13.44
C GLY A 34 45.74 26.05 -12.73
N ASP A 35 46.64 25.13 -12.38
CA ASP A 35 47.96 24.92 -13.01
C ASP A 35 48.82 23.99 -12.13
N SER A 36 49.68 23.18 -12.79
CA SER A 36 50.94 22.47 -12.44
C SER A 36 51.32 22.13 -10.95
N SER A 37 52.06 21.08 -10.57
CA SER A 37 53.27 20.44 -11.14
C SER A 37 53.72 19.21 -10.28
N ASP A 38 54.46 18.30 -10.91
CA ASP A 38 55.61 17.47 -10.43
C ASP A 38 55.47 16.17 -9.59
N ASP A 39 55.69 15.05 -10.31
CA ASP A 39 56.71 13.98 -10.15
C ASP A 39 57.08 13.36 -8.77
N ILE A 40 57.12 12.00 -8.72
CA ILE A 40 58.34 11.19 -8.50
C ILE A 40 58.06 9.65 -8.57
N HIS A 41 58.69 9.05 -9.59
CA HIS A 41 59.29 7.71 -9.83
C HIS A 41 59.29 6.48 -8.86
N LYS A 42 59.16 5.31 -9.55
CA LYS A 42 59.84 3.96 -9.43
C LYS A 42 59.30 3.00 -8.36
N SER A 43 59.01 1.71 -8.61
CA SER A 43 59.85 0.66 -9.25
C SER A 43 59.07 -0.57 -9.81
N LYS A 44 59.77 -1.38 -10.61
CA LYS A 44 59.34 -2.50 -11.48
C LYS A 44 59.50 -3.92 -10.86
N ILE A 45 58.54 -4.83 -11.18
CA ILE A 45 58.67 -6.27 -11.64
C ILE A 45 59.03 -7.37 -10.58
N PRO A 46 58.60 -8.67 -10.68
CA PRO A 46 57.91 -9.41 -11.77
C PRO A 46 56.61 -10.20 -11.43
N LYS A 47 55.97 -10.62 -12.54
CA LYS A 47 54.87 -11.58 -12.71
C LYS A 47 55.16 -12.97 -12.15
N LEU A 48 54.13 -13.61 -11.60
CA LEU A 48 53.92 -15.06 -11.69
C LEU A 48 52.43 -15.34 -11.95
N GLU A 49 52.18 -16.21 -12.91
CA GLU A 49 50.87 -16.60 -13.44
C GLU A 49 50.14 -17.58 -12.50
N SER A 50 48.84 -17.39 -12.28
CA SER A 50 47.80 -18.44 -12.45
C SER A 50 46.43 -18.02 -11.88
N SER A 51 45.39 -18.26 -12.68
CA SER A 51 43.97 -18.39 -12.37
C SER A 51 43.22 -17.22 -11.69
N THR A 52 42.61 -16.36 -12.51
CA THR A 52 41.43 -15.58 -12.14
C THR A 52 40.14 -16.38 -12.36
N PRO A 53 39.19 -16.39 -11.40
CA PRO A 53 37.77 -16.59 -11.69
C PRO A 53 37.22 -15.34 -12.38
N ILE A 54 36.38 -15.54 -13.41
CA ILE A 54 35.70 -14.46 -14.11
C ILE A 54 34.56 -13.96 -13.22
N ASP A 55 34.77 -12.77 -12.66
CA ASP A 55 33.72 -11.83 -12.29
C ASP A 55 33.30 -11.08 -13.56
N SER A 56 31.99 -10.96 -13.81
CA SER A 56 31.45 -10.13 -14.88
C SER A 56 30.26 -9.33 -14.36
N SER A 57 30.58 -8.32 -13.56
CA SER A 57 29.84 -7.06 -13.52
C SER A 57 30.28 -6.22 -14.73
N SER A 58 29.39 -6.07 -15.71
CA SER A 58 29.51 -5.07 -16.77
C SER A 58 28.41 -4.04 -16.58
N GLU A 59 28.74 -2.95 -15.90
CA GLU A 59 28.01 -1.69 -15.97
C GLU A 59 28.18 -1.14 -17.39
N ALA A 60 27.07 -1.03 -18.12
CA ALA A 60 27.04 -0.33 -19.40
C ALA A 60 26.69 1.15 -19.13
N GLU A 61 27.64 2.03 -19.41
CA GLU A 61 27.42 3.46 -19.59
C GLU A 61 26.39 3.67 -20.71
N VAL A 62 25.24 4.26 -20.39
CA VAL A 62 24.27 4.75 -21.37
C VAL A 62 24.32 6.26 -21.38
N SER A 63 24.80 6.79 -22.50
CA SER A 63 24.83 8.20 -22.84
C SER A 63 23.43 8.80 -22.85
N SER A 64 23.33 9.98 -22.23
CA SER A 64 22.18 10.88 -22.24
C SER A 64 21.92 11.45 -23.64
N GLU A 65 20.72 11.24 -24.18
CA GLU A 65 19.93 12.22 -24.97
C GLU A 65 18.56 11.61 -25.36
N ASP A 66 17.49 12.37 -25.06
CA ASP A 66 16.13 12.35 -25.61
C ASP A 66 15.16 11.16 -25.37
N SER A 67 14.26 11.33 -24.37
CA SER A 67 12.80 11.51 -24.54
C SER A 67 12.00 10.99 -23.33
N ASP A 68 11.54 11.91 -22.47
CA ASP A 68 10.64 11.64 -21.34
C ASP A 68 9.21 11.31 -21.83
N THR A 69 9.05 10.09 -22.35
CA THR A 69 7.76 9.39 -22.32
C THR A 69 7.85 8.42 -21.16
N PHE A 70 7.03 8.60 -20.12
CA PHE A 70 6.91 7.66 -19.01
C PHE A 70 6.81 6.23 -19.54
N MET A 71 7.89 5.46 -19.45
CA MET A 71 7.96 4.07 -19.88
C MET A 71 7.13 3.24 -18.91
N VAL A 72 5.85 3.06 -19.23
CA VAL A 72 5.00 2.10 -18.51
C VAL A 72 5.63 0.73 -18.72
N ASP A 73 6.04 0.09 -17.61
CA ASP A 73 6.65 -1.24 -17.61
C ASP A 73 5.71 -2.26 -18.27
N GLU A 74 5.98 -2.61 -19.53
CA GLU A 74 5.16 -3.55 -20.29
C GLU A 74 5.17 -4.96 -19.68
N LEU A 75 6.13 -5.27 -18.80
CA LEU A 75 6.23 -6.53 -18.08
C LEU A 75 5.59 -6.44 -16.68
N ALA A 76 4.78 -5.43 -16.39
CA ALA A 76 4.10 -5.30 -15.11
C ALA A 76 3.17 -6.51 -14.85
N LEU A 77 3.36 -7.15 -13.69
CA LEU A 77 2.54 -8.28 -13.24
C LEU A 77 1.21 -7.77 -12.65
N LYS A 78 0.12 -8.47 -12.96
CA LYS A 78 -1.18 -8.41 -12.27
C LYS A 78 -1.44 -9.81 -11.70
N GLU A 79 -1.98 -9.88 -10.49
CA GLU A 79 -2.44 -11.16 -9.94
C GLU A 79 -3.78 -11.56 -10.57
N ILE A 80 -3.93 -12.86 -10.81
CA ILE A 80 -5.18 -13.41 -11.33
C ILE A 80 -6.21 -13.36 -10.21
N ASP A 81 -7.30 -12.63 -10.45
CA ASP A 81 -8.46 -12.60 -9.57
C ASP A 81 -9.24 -13.90 -9.78
N PHE A 82 -9.48 -14.66 -8.71
CA PHE A 82 -10.35 -15.84 -8.73
C PHE A 82 -11.70 -15.44 -8.13
N GLU A 83 -12.80 -15.76 -8.81
CA GLU A 83 -14.13 -15.76 -8.20
C GLU A 83 -14.21 -16.88 -7.14
N GLU A 84 -15.21 -16.84 -6.26
CA GLU A 84 -15.34 -17.71 -5.09
C GLU A 84 -15.09 -19.20 -5.39
N ALA A 85 -14.58 -19.92 -4.38
CA ALA A 85 -14.16 -21.31 -4.50
C ALA A 85 -15.33 -22.17 -5.02
N ASP A 86 -15.15 -22.75 -6.20
CA ASP A 86 -16.05 -23.75 -6.76
C ASP A 86 -16.00 -25.00 -5.86
N GLU A 87 -17.10 -25.32 -5.19
CA GLU A 87 -17.23 -26.49 -4.29
C GLU A 87 -16.93 -27.83 -4.99
N SER A 88 -16.86 -27.84 -6.33
CA SER A 88 -16.43 -29.00 -7.11
C SER A 88 -14.91 -29.18 -7.19
N GLU A 89 -14.12 -28.24 -6.66
CA GLU A 89 -12.66 -28.35 -6.64
C GLU A 89 -12.18 -29.44 -5.66
N PRO A 90 -11.28 -30.33 -6.09
CA PRO A 90 -10.72 -31.33 -5.18
C PRO A 90 -9.94 -30.65 -4.04
N PRO A 91 -10.07 -31.14 -2.79
CA PRO A 91 -9.41 -30.56 -1.63
C PRO A 91 -7.88 -30.55 -1.78
N PHE A 92 -7.22 -29.65 -1.06
CA PHE A 92 -5.77 -29.37 -1.08
C PHE A 92 -4.89 -30.63 -1.11
N ASP A 93 -5.28 -31.68 -0.37
CA ASP A 93 -4.52 -32.93 -0.24
C ASP A 93 -4.71 -33.94 -1.40
N LYS A 94 -5.50 -33.61 -2.44
CA LYS A 94 -5.82 -34.52 -3.57
C LYS A 94 -5.35 -34.06 -4.96
N MET A 95 -4.71 -32.89 -5.08
CA MET A 95 -4.17 -32.39 -6.35
C MET A 95 -2.75 -32.90 -6.63
N ASP A 96 -2.68 -34.16 -7.07
CA ASP A 96 -1.47 -34.93 -7.42
C ASP A 96 -0.81 -34.51 -8.76
N TYR A 97 -0.99 -33.26 -9.23
CA TYR A 97 -0.52 -32.87 -10.57
C TYR A 97 1.00 -32.93 -10.72
N PHE A 98 1.72 -32.36 -9.77
CA PHE A 98 3.19 -32.29 -9.81
C PHE A 98 3.87 -33.50 -9.18
N ASP A 99 3.12 -34.33 -8.45
CA ASP A 99 3.56 -35.63 -7.95
C ASP A 99 3.53 -36.71 -9.06
N ARG A 100 2.77 -36.46 -10.14
CA ARG A 100 2.80 -37.26 -11.38
C ARG A 100 4.02 -36.94 -12.23
N ASP A 101 4.61 -37.98 -12.81
CA ASP A 101 5.68 -37.84 -13.80
C ASP A 101 5.36 -38.63 -15.08
N PRO A 102 5.13 -37.97 -16.24
CA PRO A 102 5.20 -36.51 -16.48
C PRO A 102 3.95 -35.73 -16.01
N LEU A 103 4.08 -34.40 -15.91
CA LEU A 103 2.97 -33.47 -15.70
C LEU A 103 1.93 -33.63 -16.84
N PRO A 104 0.61 -33.52 -16.59
CA PRO A 104 -0.38 -33.48 -17.66
C PRO A 104 -0.12 -32.33 -18.64
N LEU A 105 -0.66 -32.45 -19.86
CA LEU A 105 -0.60 -31.37 -20.84
C LEU A 105 -1.12 -30.06 -20.23
N LEU A 106 -0.37 -28.97 -20.36
CA LEU A 106 -0.70 -27.66 -19.79
C LEU A 106 -2.11 -27.20 -20.17
N THR A 107 -2.56 -27.48 -21.40
CA THR A 107 -3.92 -27.17 -21.87
C THR A 107 -5.03 -27.81 -21.05
N ASN A 108 -4.73 -28.89 -20.32
CA ASN A 108 -5.69 -29.62 -19.49
C ASN A 108 -5.64 -29.19 -18.02
N ILE A 109 -4.70 -28.31 -17.64
CA ILE A 109 -4.59 -27.76 -16.30
C ILE A 109 -5.42 -26.48 -16.27
N LYS A 110 -6.56 -26.50 -15.58
CA LYS A 110 -7.31 -25.28 -15.29
C LYS A 110 -6.52 -24.47 -14.26
N ILE A 111 -6.25 -23.20 -14.55
CA ILE A 111 -5.61 -22.31 -13.58
C ILE A 111 -6.62 -21.99 -12.47
N THR A 112 -6.38 -22.52 -11.28
CA THR A 112 -7.19 -22.29 -10.08
C THR A 112 -6.30 -21.84 -8.91
N LYS A 113 -6.92 -21.35 -7.84
CA LYS A 113 -6.22 -20.95 -6.62
C LYS A 113 -5.33 -22.06 -6.06
N ASN A 114 -5.84 -23.29 -6.04
CA ASN A 114 -5.10 -24.47 -5.57
C ASN A 114 -3.90 -24.81 -6.47
N VAL A 115 -4.07 -24.73 -7.80
CA VAL A 115 -2.96 -24.91 -8.75
C VAL A 115 -1.88 -23.86 -8.51
N CYS A 116 -2.27 -22.60 -8.30
CA CYS A 116 -1.33 -21.53 -8.02
C CYS A 116 -0.55 -21.73 -6.73
N SER A 117 -1.24 -22.11 -5.65
CA SER A 117 -0.61 -22.41 -4.37
C SER A 117 0.41 -23.54 -4.49
N TYR A 118 0.05 -24.63 -5.18
CA TYR A 118 0.96 -25.75 -5.40
C TYR A 118 2.17 -25.34 -6.25
N ALA A 119 1.95 -24.72 -7.41
CA ALA A 119 3.03 -24.31 -8.30
C ALA A 119 4.03 -23.37 -7.60
N ARG A 120 3.53 -22.43 -6.80
CA ARG A 120 4.34 -21.53 -5.98
C ARG A 120 5.13 -22.31 -4.92
N SER A 121 4.49 -23.27 -4.25
CA SER A 121 5.13 -24.11 -3.23
C SER A 121 6.22 -25.00 -3.83
N PHE A 122 5.97 -25.63 -4.97
CA PHE A 122 6.94 -26.44 -5.70
C PHE A 122 8.14 -25.60 -6.14
N LEU A 123 7.90 -24.43 -6.74
CA LEU A 123 8.97 -23.50 -7.13
C LEU A 123 9.86 -23.11 -5.94
N LYS A 124 9.26 -22.83 -4.78
CA LYS A 124 10.01 -22.48 -3.57
C LYS A 124 10.80 -23.67 -2.99
N LEU A 125 10.22 -24.87 -3.03
CA LEU A 125 10.83 -26.07 -2.45
C LEU A 125 11.94 -26.66 -3.32
N ARG A 126 11.74 -26.66 -4.64
CA ARG A 126 12.61 -27.32 -5.63
C ARG A 126 13.51 -26.36 -6.41
N GLY A 127 13.18 -25.07 -6.42
CA GLY A 127 13.94 -24.03 -7.11
C GLY A 127 13.65 -23.92 -8.61
N PHE A 128 14.33 -22.98 -9.26
CA PHE A 128 14.09 -22.61 -10.66
C PHE A 128 14.22 -23.77 -11.65
N VAL A 129 15.31 -24.54 -11.54
CA VAL A 129 15.69 -25.53 -12.54
C VAL A 129 14.68 -26.67 -12.58
N GLU A 130 14.41 -27.30 -11.44
CA GLU A 130 13.48 -28.42 -11.34
C GLU A 130 12.04 -27.99 -11.64
N PHE A 131 11.64 -26.76 -11.28
CA PHE A 131 10.34 -26.21 -11.70
C PHE A 131 10.22 -26.12 -13.22
N LEU A 132 11.21 -25.53 -13.89
CA LEU A 132 11.18 -25.37 -15.35
C LEU A 132 11.24 -26.71 -16.07
N GLU A 133 12.09 -27.65 -15.63
CA GLU A 133 12.17 -29.01 -16.18
C GLU A 133 10.84 -29.75 -16.08
N LYS A 134 10.07 -29.50 -15.00
CA LYS A 134 8.77 -30.14 -14.78
C LYS A 134 7.64 -29.51 -15.58
N THR A 135 7.65 -28.18 -15.74
CA THR A 135 6.50 -27.43 -16.28
C THR A 135 6.64 -27.02 -17.74
N ILE A 136 7.87 -26.86 -18.25
CA ILE A 136 8.11 -26.39 -19.62
C ILE A 136 8.23 -27.62 -20.56
N PRO A 137 7.40 -27.72 -21.61
CA PRO A 137 7.55 -28.78 -22.61
C PRO A 137 8.85 -28.61 -23.41
N VAL A 138 9.30 -29.68 -24.08
CA VAL A 138 10.58 -29.71 -24.83
C VAL A 138 10.64 -28.60 -25.91
N ASP A 139 9.53 -28.35 -26.61
CA ASP A 139 9.39 -27.32 -27.63
C ASP A 139 8.28 -26.33 -27.23
N PRO A 140 8.58 -25.34 -26.36
CA PRO A 140 7.55 -24.47 -25.79
C PRO A 140 7.09 -23.40 -26.78
N SER A 141 5.77 -23.21 -26.84
CA SER A 141 5.14 -22.05 -27.46
C SER A 141 5.06 -20.86 -26.48
N PRO A 142 4.85 -19.62 -26.95
CA PRO A 142 4.55 -18.48 -26.09
C PRO A 142 3.35 -18.74 -25.16
N GLN A 143 2.33 -19.46 -25.64
CA GLN A 143 1.16 -19.84 -24.85
C GLN A 143 1.51 -20.77 -23.68
N ASP A 144 2.46 -21.69 -23.85
CA ASP A 144 2.93 -22.57 -22.77
C ASP A 144 3.60 -21.75 -21.66
N ILE A 145 4.44 -20.79 -22.02
CA ILE A 145 5.11 -19.91 -21.04
C ILE A 145 4.10 -19.03 -20.29
N LEU A 146 3.10 -18.50 -21.01
CA LEU A 146 2.03 -17.72 -20.38
C LEU A 146 1.16 -18.59 -19.47
N HIS A 147 0.88 -19.84 -19.87
CA HIS A 147 0.14 -20.77 -19.04
C HIS A 147 0.89 -21.08 -17.74
N VAL A 148 2.19 -21.33 -17.80
CA VAL A 148 3.05 -21.56 -16.63
C VAL A 148 3.12 -20.31 -15.75
N THR A 149 3.17 -19.12 -16.37
CA THR A 149 3.09 -17.86 -15.62
C THR A 149 1.74 -17.71 -14.91
N GLY A 150 0.65 -18.10 -15.57
CA GLY A 150 -0.69 -18.17 -15.00
C GLY A 150 -0.80 -19.21 -13.88
N MET A 151 -0.11 -20.35 -13.99
CA MET A 151 0.03 -21.31 -12.89
C MET A 151 0.77 -20.70 -11.70
N LEU A 152 1.61 -19.68 -11.86
CA LEU A 152 2.17 -18.91 -10.72
C LEU A 152 1.20 -17.83 -10.20
N GLY A 153 0.02 -17.71 -10.79
CA GLY A 153 -1.05 -16.78 -10.43
C GLY A 153 -0.87 -15.37 -10.98
N TYR A 154 -0.11 -15.21 -12.07
CA TYR A 154 0.19 -13.91 -12.66
C TYR A 154 -0.28 -13.81 -14.12
N ALA A 155 -0.79 -12.63 -14.47
CA ALA A 155 -1.15 -12.22 -15.82
C ALA A 155 -0.59 -10.81 -16.12
N PRO A 156 -0.44 -10.41 -17.39
CA PRO A 156 0.03 -9.08 -17.72
C PRO A 156 -0.94 -8.00 -17.24
N ARG A 157 -0.45 -6.96 -16.54
CA ARG A 157 -1.29 -5.85 -16.07
C ARG A 157 -1.87 -5.01 -17.21
N TYR A 158 -1.13 -4.85 -18.29
CA TYR A 158 -1.50 -4.05 -19.45
C TYR A 158 -1.56 -4.93 -20.70
N GLU A 159 -2.59 -5.79 -20.79
CA GLU A 159 -2.73 -6.80 -21.85
C GLU A 159 -2.53 -6.23 -23.26
N SER A 160 -3.18 -5.12 -23.60
CA SER A 160 -3.09 -4.50 -24.93
C SER A 160 -1.67 -4.08 -25.33
N ARG A 161 -0.81 -3.74 -24.36
CA ARG A 161 0.61 -3.43 -24.60
C ARG A 161 1.45 -4.69 -24.58
N PHE A 162 1.14 -5.62 -23.67
CA PHE A 162 1.87 -6.87 -23.56
C PHE A 162 1.78 -7.69 -24.85
N TYR A 163 0.57 -7.88 -25.39
CA TYR A 163 0.30 -8.63 -26.63
C TYR A 163 0.55 -7.84 -27.92
N ARG A 164 1.08 -6.61 -27.82
CA ARG A 164 1.50 -5.85 -29.01
C ARG A 164 2.61 -6.64 -29.73
N ASN A 165 2.52 -6.73 -31.06
CA ASN A 165 3.44 -7.47 -31.90
C ASN A 165 3.51 -8.99 -31.62
N GLN A 166 2.43 -9.59 -31.10
CA GLN A 166 2.37 -11.05 -30.89
C GLN A 166 2.63 -11.88 -32.16
N ASP A 167 2.45 -11.29 -33.34
CA ASP A 167 2.75 -11.91 -34.65
C ASP A 167 4.27 -12.05 -34.91
N GLN A 168 5.12 -11.36 -34.14
CA GLN A 168 6.58 -11.49 -34.16
C GLN A 168 7.03 -12.54 -33.15
N THR A 169 6.88 -13.81 -33.52
CA THR A 169 6.98 -14.96 -32.60
C THR A 169 8.27 -15.00 -31.76
N GLU A 170 9.44 -14.66 -32.31
CA GLU A 170 10.70 -14.67 -31.56
C GLU A 170 10.77 -13.57 -30.50
N GLU A 171 10.38 -12.34 -30.83
CA GLU A 171 10.38 -11.20 -29.90
C GLU A 171 9.32 -11.40 -28.81
N PHE A 172 8.13 -11.89 -29.20
CA PHE A 172 7.08 -12.22 -28.26
C PHE A 172 7.47 -13.37 -27.33
N MET A 173 8.18 -14.38 -27.84
CA MET A 173 8.72 -15.48 -27.02
C MET A 173 9.70 -14.95 -25.95
N GLN A 174 10.63 -14.08 -26.33
CA GLN A 174 11.55 -13.43 -25.37
C GLN A 174 10.79 -12.64 -24.30
N LYS A 175 9.75 -11.90 -24.71
CA LYS A 175 8.87 -11.15 -23.80
C LYS A 175 8.19 -12.08 -22.79
N CYS A 176 7.63 -13.21 -23.25
CA CYS A 176 7.03 -14.23 -22.39
C CYS A 176 8.05 -14.83 -21.40
N ILE A 177 9.29 -15.12 -21.83
CA ILE A 177 10.35 -15.64 -20.96
C ILE A 177 10.70 -14.64 -19.86
N LEU A 178 10.91 -13.37 -20.21
CA LEU A 178 11.20 -12.32 -19.22
C LEU A 178 10.04 -12.14 -18.23
N PHE A 179 8.80 -12.28 -18.73
CA PHE A 179 7.61 -12.20 -17.90
C PHE A 179 7.53 -13.37 -16.91
N LEU A 180 7.77 -14.61 -17.35
CA LEU A 180 7.86 -15.79 -16.48
C LEU A 180 8.98 -15.63 -15.45
N GLN A 181 10.17 -15.18 -15.86
CA GLN A 181 11.28 -14.93 -14.94
C GLN A 181 10.90 -13.93 -13.85
N LYS A 182 10.19 -12.85 -14.20
CA LYS A 182 9.71 -11.86 -13.23
C LYS A 182 8.68 -12.46 -12.27
N ALA A 183 7.75 -13.28 -12.77
CA ALA A 183 6.77 -13.99 -11.95
C ALA A 183 7.45 -14.98 -10.99
N MET A 184 8.39 -15.80 -11.46
CA MET A 184 9.15 -16.74 -10.62
C MET A 184 9.95 -16.00 -9.54
N ASN A 185 10.65 -14.93 -9.91
CA ASN A 185 11.37 -14.08 -8.95
C ASN A 185 10.43 -13.45 -7.92
N ARG A 186 9.22 -13.06 -8.31
CA ARG A 186 8.19 -12.56 -7.40
C ARG A 186 7.76 -13.64 -6.43
N VAL A 187 7.46 -14.85 -6.91
CA VAL A 187 7.07 -15.99 -6.08
C VAL A 187 8.14 -16.34 -5.06
N LEU A 188 9.41 -16.40 -5.46
CA LEU A 188 10.51 -16.71 -4.53
C LEU A 188 10.75 -15.64 -3.47
N LYS A 189 10.32 -14.40 -3.73
CA LYS A 189 10.30 -13.32 -2.75
C LYS A 189 9.08 -13.35 -1.84
N ILE A 190 8.00 -14.02 -2.24
CA ILE A 190 6.81 -14.18 -1.40
C ILE A 190 7.16 -15.14 -0.27
N ARG A 191 6.80 -14.75 0.95
CA ARG A 191 6.96 -15.57 2.15
C ARG A 191 6.22 -16.92 2.05
N THR A 192 6.71 -17.96 2.72
CA THR A 192 5.94 -19.19 2.98
C THR A 192 5.35 -19.15 4.37
N ARG A 193 4.10 -19.59 4.52
CA ARG A 193 3.45 -19.73 5.81
C ARG A 193 4.21 -20.69 6.73
N LEU A 194 4.14 -20.45 8.03
CA LEU A 194 4.67 -21.32 9.06
C LEU A 194 3.69 -22.47 9.32
N PRO A 195 4.02 -23.74 8.98
CA PRO A 195 3.09 -24.86 9.16
C PRO A 195 2.66 -25.06 10.61
N SER A 196 3.52 -24.72 11.56
CA SER A 196 3.26 -24.82 13.00
C SER A 196 2.45 -23.67 13.58
N PHE A 197 2.18 -22.59 12.82
CA PHE A 197 1.49 -21.40 13.30
C PHE A 197 0.17 -21.20 12.56
N HIS A 198 -0.90 -21.86 13.00
CA HIS A 198 -2.21 -21.73 12.35
C HIS A 198 -3.37 -21.65 13.35
N LYS A 199 -3.13 -21.74 14.66
CA LYS A 199 -4.18 -21.77 15.70
C LYS A 199 -4.29 -20.44 16.43
N ILE A 200 -5.50 -20.11 16.91
CA ILE A 200 -5.72 -18.94 17.79
C ILE A 200 -4.88 -18.99 19.05
N GLU A 201 -4.67 -20.17 19.64
CA GLU A 201 -3.77 -20.34 20.78
C GLU A 201 -2.33 -19.94 20.42
N HIS A 202 -1.88 -20.15 19.18
CA HIS A 202 -0.55 -19.69 18.73
C HIS A 202 -0.49 -18.16 18.64
N VAL A 203 -1.57 -17.51 18.16
CA VAL A 203 -1.69 -16.03 18.15
C VAL A 203 -1.63 -15.46 19.56
N LYS A 204 -2.39 -16.04 20.48
CA LYS A 204 -2.37 -15.65 21.91
C LYS A 204 -0.97 -15.77 22.49
N ASN A 205 -0.34 -16.94 22.34
CA ASN A 205 1.02 -17.18 22.83
C ASN A 205 2.04 -16.22 22.19
N ALA A 206 1.89 -15.88 20.91
CA ALA A 206 2.76 -14.92 20.25
C ALA A 206 2.59 -13.51 20.84
N LEU A 207 1.36 -13.03 21.05
CA LEU A 207 1.10 -11.74 21.68
C LEU A 207 1.68 -11.68 23.11
N GLU A 208 1.54 -12.74 23.90
CA GLU A 208 2.09 -12.82 25.26
C GLU A 208 3.62 -12.82 25.30
N ASN A 209 4.28 -13.50 24.36
CA ASN A 209 5.73 -13.73 24.42
C ASN A 209 6.56 -12.77 23.57
N ALA A 210 6.00 -12.21 22.50
CA ALA A 210 6.69 -11.27 21.61
C ALA A 210 7.17 -10.02 22.38
N LYS A 211 8.36 -9.55 22.02
CA LYS A 211 9.01 -8.37 22.61
C LYS A 211 9.16 -7.24 21.60
N ASN A 212 9.16 -7.56 20.31
CA ASN A 212 9.42 -6.65 19.22
C ASN A 212 8.32 -6.78 18.14
N VAL A 213 7.11 -6.39 18.51
CA VAL A 213 5.94 -6.45 17.65
C VAL A 213 5.97 -5.30 16.64
N LEU A 214 5.98 -5.63 15.35
CA LEU A 214 5.79 -4.69 14.26
C LEU A 214 4.31 -4.70 13.86
N VAL A 215 3.67 -3.53 13.90
CA VAL A 215 2.25 -3.38 13.53
C VAL A 215 2.17 -2.57 12.24
N LEU A 216 1.55 -3.11 11.20
CA LEU A 216 1.30 -2.42 9.93
C LEU A 216 -0.19 -2.09 9.83
N THR A 217 -0.53 -0.81 9.76
CA THR A 217 -1.92 -0.34 9.77
C THR A 217 -2.31 0.39 8.49
N GLY A 218 -3.57 0.20 8.07
CA GLY A 218 -4.18 0.95 6.97
C GLY A 218 -5.49 1.62 7.37
N ALA A 219 -6.22 2.14 6.37
CA ALA A 219 -7.39 2.99 6.62
C ALA A 219 -8.53 2.30 7.39
N GLY A 220 -8.59 0.96 7.35
CA GLY A 220 -9.60 0.17 8.04
C GLY A 220 -9.66 0.45 9.53
N ILE A 221 -8.53 0.80 10.15
CA ILE A 221 -8.43 1.02 11.60
C ILE A 221 -9.12 2.30 12.09
N SER A 222 -9.44 3.22 11.16
CA SER A 222 -10.06 4.52 11.43
C SER A 222 -11.54 4.55 11.06
N THR A 223 -12.06 3.49 10.44
CA THR A 223 -13.44 3.44 9.89
C THR A 223 -14.54 3.55 10.93
N SER A 224 -14.31 3.06 12.16
CA SER A 224 -15.28 3.17 13.25
C SER A 224 -15.48 4.60 13.78
N LEU A 225 -14.61 5.55 13.39
CA LEU A 225 -14.81 7.00 13.63
C LEU A 225 -15.57 7.69 12.50
N GLY A 226 -16.01 6.95 11.48
CA GLY A 226 -16.66 7.51 10.30
C GLY A 226 -15.69 8.06 9.25
N ILE A 227 -14.37 7.88 9.42
CA ILE A 227 -13.39 8.18 8.38
C ILE A 227 -13.48 7.04 7.35
N PRO A 228 -13.98 7.30 6.11
CA PRO A 228 -14.11 6.24 5.13
C PRO A 228 -12.72 5.71 4.75
N ASP A 229 -12.62 4.42 4.50
CA ASP A 229 -11.46 3.88 3.84
C ASP A 229 -11.40 4.40 2.38
N PHE A 230 -10.29 4.15 1.68
CA PHE A 230 -10.16 4.68 0.32
C PHE A 230 -10.95 3.87 -0.71
N ARG A 231 -10.99 2.54 -0.56
CA ARG A 231 -11.27 1.61 -1.67
C ARG A 231 -12.59 0.83 -1.56
N SER A 232 -13.25 0.79 -0.40
CA SER A 232 -14.52 0.08 -0.27
C SER A 232 -15.61 0.67 -1.18
N SER A 233 -16.71 -0.07 -1.34
CA SER A 233 -17.88 0.35 -2.12
C SER A 233 -18.46 1.70 -1.68
N GLN A 234 -18.32 2.06 -0.39
CA GLN A 234 -18.72 3.34 0.19
C GLN A 234 -17.54 4.26 0.55
N GLY A 235 -16.33 3.87 0.14
CA GLY A 235 -15.06 4.51 0.44
C GLY A 235 -14.87 5.85 -0.29
N PHE A 236 -13.72 6.46 -0.04
CA PHE A 236 -13.35 7.78 -0.54
C PHE A 236 -13.48 7.89 -2.07
N TYR A 237 -12.93 6.93 -2.82
CA TYR A 237 -12.92 6.98 -4.29
C TYR A 237 -14.33 6.85 -4.92
N ALA A 238 -15.23 6.11 -4.29
CA ALA A 238 -16.62 6.00 -4.77
C ALA A 238 -17.34 7.35 -4.77
N ARG A 239 -16.98 8.23 -3.84
CA ARG A 239 -17.55 9.59 -3.72
C ARG A 239 -17.00 10.56 -4.77
N MET A 240 -15.88 10.23 -5.43
CA MET A 240 -15.17 11.11 -6.36
C MET A 240 -15.47 10.87 -7.83
N LYS A 241 -16.36 9.93 -8.16
CA LYS A 241 -16.74 9.63 -9.56
C LYS A 241 -17.26 10.85 -10.32
N HIS A 242 -17.80 11.85 -9.61
CA HIS A 242 -18.31 13.08 -10.22
C HIS A 242 -17.21 14.04 -10.68
N LEU A 243 -15.95 13.84 -10.28
CA LEU A 243 -14.82 14.71 -10.66
C LEU A 243 -14.32 14.47 -12.08
N GLY A 244 -14.86 13.46 -12.78
CA GLY A 244 -14.50 13.16 -14.18
C GLY A 244 -13.06 12.65 -14.36
N LEU A 245 -12.45 12.10 -13.31
CA LEU A 245 -11.14 11.45 -13.37
C LEU A 245 -11.29 10.03 -13.90
N ASP A 246 -10.37 9.61 -14.77
CA ASP A 246 -10.32 8.24 -15.31
C ASP A 246 -9.99 7.21 -14.21
N ASP A 247 -9.04 7.54 -13.32
CA ASP A 247 -8.76 6.80 -12.08
C ASP A 247 -8.99 7.72 -10.86
N PRO A 248 -9.91 7.40 -9.94
CA PRO A 248 -10.10 8.17 -8.71
C PRO A 248 -8.83 8.36 -7.86
N GLN A 249 -7.81 7.50 -8.00
CA GLN A 249 -6.51 7.62 -7.33
C GLN A 249 -5.73 8.85 -7.80
N ASP A 250 -6.05 9.40 -8.97
CA ASP A 250 -5.40 10.57 -9.53
C ASP A 250 -5.56 11.84 -8.69
N VAL A 251 -6.53 11.89 -7.77
CA VAL A 251 -6.65 12.98 -6.78
C VAL A 251 -5.41 13.09 -5.87
N PHE A 252 -4.63 12.00 -5.73
CA PHE A 252 -3.36 11.95 -5.01
C PHE A 252 -2.17 11.74 -5.96
N SER A 253 -2.30 11.99 -7.27
CA SER A 253 -1.19 11.94 -8.21
C SER A 253 -0.39 13.24 -8.17
N LEU A 254 0.94 13.17 -7.98
CA LEU A 254 1.79 14.36 -7.99
C LEU A 254 1.69 15.09 -9.33
N GLU A 255 1.58 14.34 -10.42
CA GLU A 255 1.48 14.90 -11.76
C GLU A 255 0.18 15.67 -11.95
N VAL A 256 -0.94 15.09 -11.51
CA VAL A 256 -2.24 15.76 -11.55
C VAL A 256 -2.24 16.98 -10.64
N PHE A 257 -1.62 16.91 -9.46
CA PHE A 257 -1.46 18.07 -8.57
C PHE A 257 -0.64 19.20 -9.20
N LYS A 258 0.41 18.86 -9.96
CA LYS A 258 1.24 19.86 -10.65
C LYS A 258 0.49 20.56 -11.79
N ARG A 259 -0.41 19.85 -12.47
CA ARG A 259 -1.23 20.39 -13.57
C ARG A 259 -2.45 21.15 -13.06
N SER A 260 -3.14 20.57 -12.08
CA SER A 260 -4.44 21.02 -11.58
C SER A 260 -4.54 20.82 -10.06
N PRO A 261 -3.87 21.65 -9.25
CA PRO A 261 -3.90 21.54 -7.78
C PRO A 261 -5.33 21.68 -7.21
N GLU A 262 -6.24 22.32 -7.93
CA GLU A 262 -7.66 22.46 -7.59
C GLU A 262 -8.34 21.11 -7.32
N VAL A 263 -7.95 20.06 -8.06
CA VAL A 263 -8.51 18.71 -7.90
C VAL A 263 -8.33 18.22 -6.47
N PHE A 264 -7.09 18.28 -5.96
CA PHE A 264 -6.82 17.91 -4.57
C PHE A 264 -7.47 18.88 -3.58
N TYR A 265 -7.36 20.20 -3.80
CA TYR A 265 -7.91 21.19 -2.88
C TYR A 265 -9.43 21.12 -2.73
N SER A 266 -10.15 20.68 -3.77
CA SER A 266 -11.60 20.43 -3.72
C SER A 266 -11.97 19.32 -2.74
N ILE A 267 -11.10 18.33 -2.54
CA ILE A 267 -11.37 17.14 -1.72
C ILE A 267 -10.66 17.13 -0.37
N ALA A 268 -9.62 17.96 -0.20
CA ALA A 268 -8.71 17.87 0.94
C ALA A 268 -9.39 18.09 2.30
N HIS A 269 -10.50 18.85 2.34
CA HIS A 269 -11.27 19.05 3.56
C HIS A 269 -11.87 17.75 4.13
N MET A 270 -12.11 16.74 3.29
CA MET A 270 -12.72 15.46 3.68
C MET A 270 -11.75 14.52 4.39
N ILE A 271 -10.44 14.76 4.25
CA ILE A 271 -9.36 13.93 4.78
C ILE A 271 -8.56 14.66 5.87
N LEU A 272 -9.06 15.80 6.35
CA LEU A 272 -8.44 16.49 7.46
C LEU A 272 -8.52 15.63 8.73
N PRO A 273 -7.47 15.62 9.56
CA PRO A 273 -7.43 14.80 10.76
C PRO A 273 -8.51 15.27 11.75
N PRO A 274 -9.31 14.36 12.36
CA PRO A 274 -10.26 14.73 13.38
C PRO A 274 -9.55 15.06 14.70
N GLU A 275 -10.14 15.96 15.48
CA GLU A 275 -9.56 16.41 16.75
C GLU A 275 -9.78 15.38 17.86
N ALA A 276 -8.70 15.00 18.56
CA ALA A 276 -8.69 14.23 19.81
C ALA A 276 -9.44 12.88 19.82
N ALA A 277 -9.69 12.28 18.66
CA ALA A 277 -10.31 10.97 18.53
C ALA A 277 -9.27 9.86 18.27
N TYR A 278 -9.60 8.63 18.65
CA TYR A 278 -8.90 7.41 18.28
C TYR A 278 -9.85 6.21 18.47
N THR A 279 -9.54 5.05 17.87
CA THR A 279 -10.37 3.83 17.97
C THR A 279 -9.83 2.87 19.05
N PRO A 280 -10.62 1.87 19.51
CA PRO A 280 -10.09 0.78 20.32
C PRO A 280 -8.80 0.18 19.74
N LEU A 281 -8.69 -0.01 18.42
CA LEU A 281 -7.46 -0.53 17.82
C LEU A 281 -6.25 0.41 18.01
N HIS A 282 -6.41 1.72 17.88
CA HIS A 282 -5.32 2.66 18.22
C HIS A 282 -4.93 2.53 19.70
N GLY A 283 -5.92 2.34 20.58
CA GLY A 283 -5.71 2.04 21.99
C GLY A 283 -4.94 0.73 22.23
N PHE A 284 -5.13 -0.28 21.37
CA PHE A 284 -4.34 -1.52 21.41
C PHE A 284 -2.88 -1.29 21.04
N ILE A 285 -2.60 -0.47 20.02
CA ILE A 285 -1.21 -0.12 19.65
C ILE A 285 -0.53 0.59 20.84
N ARG A 286 -1.25 1.51 21.49
CA ARG A 286 -0.79 2.15 22.74
C ARG A 286 -0.56 1.13 23.86
N LEU A 287 -1.45 0.16 24.02
CA LEU A 287 -1.32 -0.91 25.03
C LEU A 287 -0.08 -1.77 24.80
N LEU A 288 0.25 -2.12 23.54
CA LEU A 288 1.49 -2.82 23.21
C LEU A 288 2.72 -1.99 23.59
N GLN A 289 2.68 -0.68 23.38
CA GLN A 289 3.73 0.23 23.81
C GLN A 289 3.88 0.27 25.33
N ASP A 290 2.77 0.43 26.07
CA ASP A 290 2.79 0.49 27.54
C ASP A 290 3.28 -0.82 28.17
N LYS A 291 3.08 -1.96 27.47
CA LYS A 291 3.64 -3.27 27.84
C LYS A 291 5.10 -3.47 27.40
N GLY A 292 5.72 -2.51 26.72
CA GLY A 292 7.09 -2.61 26.22
C GLY A 292 7.27 -3.59 25.06
N LYS A 293 6.20 -3.91 24.32
CA LYS A 293 6.17 -4.91 23.25
C LYS A 293 6.20 -4.30 21.85
N LEU A 294 5.72 -3.06 21.69
CA LEU A 294 5.68 -2.40 20.39
C LEU A 294 7.10 -2.05 19.93
N LEU A 295 7.57 -2.69 18.87
CA LEU A 295 8.79 -2.27 18.17
C LEU A 295 8.53 -0.98 17.42
N ARG A 296 7.56 -1.02 16.49
CA ARG A 296 7.12 0.10 15.66
C ARG A 296 5.71 -0.14 15.13
N ASN A 297 4.97 0.93 14.90
CA ASN A 297 3.78 0.95 14.07
C ASN A 297 4.06 1.70 12.76
N TYR A 298 4.00 0.99 11.64
CA TYR A 298 4.05 1.54 10.28
C TYR A 298 2.61 1.78 9.81
N THR A 299 2.21 3.03 9.73
CA THR A 299 0.85 3.41 9.33
C THR A 299 0.83 3.97 7.92
N GLN A 300 -0.12 3.52 7.12
CA GLN A 300 -0.44 4.09 5.81
C GLN A 300 -1.38 5.30 5.93
N ASN A 301 -1.88 5.58 7.14
CA ASN A 301 -2.83 6.64 7.41
C ASN A 301 -2.13 7.99 7.55
N ILE A 302 -2.87 9.05 7.20
CA ILE A 302 -2.43 10.45 7.28
C ILE A 302 -3.20 11.23 8.36
N ASP A 303 -4.09 10.56 9.08
CA ASP A 303 -5.04 11.12 10.05
C ASP A 303 -4.45 11.38 11.44
N ASN A 304 -3.26 10.83 11.72
CA ASN A 304 -2.47 11.06 12.94
C ASN A 304 -3.15 10.58 14.25
N LEU A 305 -4.09 9.65 14.15
CA LEU A 305 -4.85 9.14 15.30
C LEU A 305 -4.00 8.28 16.25
N GLU A 306 -2.90 7.70 15.77
CA GLU A 306 -1.93 6.98 16.60
C GLU A 306 -1.34 7.89 17.68
N ALA A 307 -1.03 9.14 17.34
CA ALA A 307 -0.54 10.14 18.28
C ALA A 307 -1.64 10.55 19.28
N ASN A 308 -2.90 10.63 18.85
CA ASN A 308 -4.04 10.92 19.73
C ASN A 308 -4.26 9.82 20.78
N ALA A 309 -4.02 8.56 20.42
CA ALA A 309 -4.00 7.43 21.38
C ALA A 309 -2.78 7.46 22.32
N GLY A 310 -1.83 8.38 22.08
CA GLY A 310 -0.61 8.55 22.86
C GLY A 310 0.50 7.56 22.52
N VAL A 311 0.49 6.98 21.32
CA VAL A 311 1.64 6.25 20.80
C VAL A 311 2.78 7.27 20.59
N LEU A 312 3.98 6.92 21.04
CA LEU A 312 5.13 7.81 21.01
C LEU A 312 5.58 8.06 19.57
N LYS A 313 6.04 9.28 19.27
CA LYS A 313 6.45 9.68 17.92
C LYS A 313 7.52 8.75 17.34
N GLU A 314 8.49 8.34 18.15
CA GLU A 314 9.53 7.40 17.76
C GLU A 314 8.99 5.98 17.51
N LYS A 315 7.79 5.64 17.96
CA LYS A 315 7.14 4.36 17.69
C LYS A 315 6.25 4.38 16.45
N ILE A 316 6.01 5.56 15.86
CA ILE A 316 5.16 5.73 14.67
C ILE A 316 6.03 6.02 13.46
N VAL A 317 5.74 5.37 12.34
CA VAL A 317 6.23 5.74 11.01
C VAL A 317 5.02 5.97 10.12
N GLN A 318 4.76 7.24 9.78
CA GLN A 318 3.70 7.63 8.85
C GLN A 318 4.22 7.46 7.42
N CYS A 319 4.02 6.26 6.87
CA CYS A 319 4.62 5.86 5.60
C CYS A 319 4.20 6.76 4.44
N HIS A 320 2.98 7.28 4.46
CA HIS A 320 2.45 8.17 3.43
C HIS A 320 2.42 9.64 3.87
N GLY A 321 3.32 10.01 4.80
CA GLY A 321 3.39 11.37 5.33
C GLY A 321 2.19 11.75 6.21
N SER A 322 2.01 13.04 6.48
CA SER A 322 0.92 13.53 7.33
C SER A 322 0.62 15.00 7.13
N PHE A 323 -0.47 15.46 7.73
CA PHE A 323 -0.84 16.89 7.77
C PHE A 323 -0.01 17.72 8.77
N ALA A 324 1.04 17.17 9.38
CA ALA A 324 1.83 17.89 10.38
C ALA A 324 2.49 19.16 9.81
N THR A 325 2.94 19.11 8.55
CA THR A 325 3.57 20.22 7.86
C THR A 325 3.10 20.31 6.41
N ALA A 326 3.39 21.44 5.77
CA ALA A 326 3.15 21.65 4.35
C ALA A 326 4.34 22.36 3.72
N SER A 327 4.63 22.05 2.47
CA SER A 327 5.76 22.58 1.73
C SER A 327 5.31 23.22 0.41
N CYS A 328 5.90 24.35 0.06
CA CYS A 328 5.75 24.91 -1.28
C CYS A 328 6.36 23.95 -2.30
N ILE A 329 5.60 23.55 -3.31
CA ILE A 329 6.11 22.57 -4.29
C ILE A 329 7.27 23.11 -5.14
N THR A 330 7.36 24.44 -5.27
CA THR A 330 8.38 25.16 -6.05
C THR A 330 9.65 25.45 -5.24
N CYS A 331 9.56 26.27 -4.18
CA CYS A 331 10.74 26.71 -3.43
C CYS A 331 11.03 25.88 -2.17
N LYS A 332 10.21 24.86 -1.87
CA LYS A 332 10.32 23.99 -0.69
C LYS A 332 10.20 24.71 0.67
N TYR A 333 9.74 25.97 0.68
CA TYR A 333 9.41 26.67 1.92
C TYR A 333 8.37 25.88 2.72
N LYS A 334 8.69 25.58 3.98
CA LYS A 334 7.93 24.67 4.84
C LYS A 334 7.24 25.43 5.98
N VAL A 335 5.99 25.06 6.26
CA VAL A 335 5.15 25.65 7.32
C VAL A 335 4.46 24.56 8.14
N PRO A 336 4.00 24.87 9.38
CA PRO A 336 3.08 24.00 10.11
C PRO A 336 1.79 23.76 9.30
N GLY A 337 1.34 22.51 9.22
CA GLY A 337 0.22 22.14 8.34
C GLY A 337 -1.11 22.75 8.76
N GLU A 338 -1.29 23.04 10.05
CA GLU A 338 -2.45 23.76 10.60
C GLU A 338 -2.71 25.11 9.91
N THR A 339 -1.65 25.76 9.40
CA THR A 339 -1.77 27.02 8.65
C THR A 339 -2.54 26.86 7.34
N LEU A 340 -2.58 25.65 6.76
CA LEU A 340 -3.34 25.34 5.55
C LEU A 340 -4.78 24.96 5.85
N PHE A 341 -5.14 24.53 7.07
CA PHE A 341 -6.45 23.94 7.34
C PHE A 341 -7.62 24.88 7.01
N GLY A 342 -7.46 26.19 7.24
CA GLY A 342 -8.45 27.18 6.85
C GLY A 342 -8.68 27.22 5.33
N HIS A 343 -7.60 27.16 4.55
CA HIS A 343 -7.65 27.10 3.08
C HIS A 343 -8.30 25.79 2.59
N LEU A 344 -7.87 24.66 3.14
CA LEU A 344 -8.40 23.34 2.76
C LEU A 344 -9.91 23.24 3.04
N ARG A 345 -10.38 23.71 4.21
CA ARG A 345 -11.82 23.73 4.54
C ARG A 345 -12.65 24.63 3.63
N ARG A 346 -12.07 25.74 3.14
CA ARG A 346 -12.73 26.63 2.17
C ARG A 346 -12.53 26.19 0.72
N GLN A 347 -11.81 25.09 0.49
CA GLN A 347 -11.44 24.60 -0.85
C GLN A 347 -10.68 25.66 -1.67
N GLU A 348 -9.90 26.49 -0.97
CA GLU A 348 -9.07 27.54 -1.57
C GLU A 348 -7.62 27.08 -1.66
N ILE A 349 -6.96 27.34 -2.78
CA ILE A 349 -5.53 27.02 -2.92
C ILE A 349 -4.71 27.90 -1.96
N ALA A 350 -3.89 27.26 -1.12
CA ALA A 350 -2.93 27.95 -0.29
C ALA A 350 -1.65 28.23 -1.09
N TYR A 351 -1.22 29.49 -1.09
CA TYR A 351 -0.09 29.94 -1.88
C TYR A 351 1.10 30.33 -1.01
N CYS A 352 2.30 30.03 -1.49
CA CYS A 352 3.55 30.40 -0.88
C CYS A 352 3.78 31.92 -0.99
N PRO A 353 4.09 32.61 0.12
CA PRO A 353 4.37 34.06 0.10
C PRO A 353 5.66 34.40 -0.65
N PHE A 354 6.62 33.47 -0.76
CA PHE A 354 7.90 33.72 -1.42
C PHE A 354 7.88 33.55 -2.94
N CYS A 355 6.85 32.89 -3.49
CA CYS A 355 6.72 32.64 -4.92
C CYS A 355 5.68 33.55 -5.61
N GLU A 356 5.04 34.46 -4.86
CA GLU A 356 3.90 35.23 -5.36
C GLU A 356 4.22 36.10 -6.59
N ASN A 357 5.32 36.85 -6.55
CA ASN A 357 5.68 37.77 -7.64
C ASN A 357 5.97 37.01 -8.95
N GLU A 358 6.68 35.90 -8.85
CA GLU A 358 7.02 35.06 -10.00
C GLU A 358 5.78 34.33 -10.53
N ARG A 359 4.90 33.82 -9.64
CA ARG A 359 3.61 33.24 -10.02
C ARG A 359 2.78 34.22 -10.84
N LYS A 360 2.61 35.47 -10.36
CA LYS A 360 1.84 36.50 -11.07
C LYS A 360 2.43 36.81 -12.44
N SER A 361 3.76 36.85 -12.55
CA SER A 361 4.45 37.05 -13.83
C SER A 361 4.21 35.90 -14.81
N LEU A 362 4.23 34.64 -14.33
CA LEU A 362 4.01 33.47 -15.17
C LEU A 362 2.56 33.38 -15.66
N LEU A 363 1.58 33.63 -14.79
CA LEU A 363 0.16 33.67 -15.16
C LEU A 363 -0.13 34.74 -16.21
N ALA A 364 0.40 35.96 -16.03
CA ALA A 364 0.22 37.02 -17.02
C ALA A 364 0.91 36.75 -18.38
N GLN A 365 1.90 35.84 -18.42
CA GLN A 365 2.50 35.36 -19.67
C GLN A 365 1.65 34.26 -20.31
N LEU A 366 1.05 33.38 -19.49
CA LEU A 366 0.14 32.34 -19.95
C LEU A 366 -1.09 32.94 -20.63
N ASP A 367 -1.76 33.91 -19.99
CA ASP A 367 -2.96 34.56 -20.53
C ASP A 367 -2.70 35.15 -21.94
N LYS A 368 -1.53 35.77 -22.14
CA LYS A 368 -1.14 36.34 -23.44
C LYS A 368 -0.88 35.27 -24.51
N MET A 369 -0.34 34.11 -24.13
CA MET A 369 -0.07 33.03 -25.09
C MET A 369 -1.34 32.26 -25.46
N GLU A 370 -2.28 32.11 -24.53
CA GLU A 370 -3.58 31.52 -24.81
C GLU A 370 -4.36 32.36 -25.82
N ASP A 371 -4.32 33.69 -25.71
CA ASP A 371 -4.88 34.61 -26.71
C ASP A 371 -4.23 34.45 -28.10
N GLU A 372 -2.97 34.03 -28.15
CA GLU A 372 -2.20 33.79 -29.39
C GLU A 372 -2.32 32.33 -29.91
N GLY A 373 -2.99 31.44 -29.18
CA GLY A 373 -3.18 30.04 -29.56
C GLY A 373 -1.91 29.17 -29.51
N VAL A 374 -0.88 29.59 -28.76
CA VAL A 374 0.41 28.89 -28.69
C VAL A 374 0.50 28.07 -27.40
N TYR A 375 0.42 26.74 -27.51
CA TYR A 375 0.68 25.85 -26.37
C TYR A 375 2.19 25.58 -26.22
N SER A 376 2.72 25.81 -25.02
CA SER A 376 4.13 25.54 -24.70
C SER A 376 4.25 24.69 -23.44
N ARG A 377 5.01 23.58 -23.53
CA ARG A 377 5.34 22.72 -22.37
C ARG A 377 5.97 23.49 -21.21
N LYS A 378 6.58 24.65 -21.48
CA LYS A 378 7.15 25.52 -20.44
C LYS A 378 6.11 25.98 -19.41
N PHE A 379 4.83 26.03 -19.78
CA PHE A 379 3.74 26.50 -18.92
C PHE A 379 2.88 25.37 -18.35
N GLU A 380 3.25 24.10 -18.60
CA GLU A 380 2.46 22.92 -18.23
C GLU A 380 2.13 22.85 -16.73
N TYR A 381 3.01 23.36 -15.86
CA TYR A 381 2.84 23.33 -14.40
C TYR A 381 2.69 24.70 -13.76
N VAL A 382 2.30 25.73 -14.52
CA VAL A 382 2.20 27.10 -14.01
C VAL A 382 1.11 27.25 -12.96
N ASN A 383 0.01 26.48 -13.07
CA ASN A 383 -1.08 26.50 -12.10
C ASN A 383 -0.63 26.09 -10.69
N SER A 384 0.34 25.19 -10.59
CA SER A 384 0.88 24.74 -9.30
C SER A 384 2.08 25.55 -8.83
N PHE A 385 2.55 26.53 -9.62
CA PHE A 385 3.71 27.34 -9.25
C PHE A 385 3.45 28.13 -7.96
N GLY A 386 4.27 27.90 -6.95
CA GLY A 386 4.11 28.54 -5.65
C GLY A 386 2.92 28.04 -4.84
N VAL A 387 2.32 26.90 -5.17
CA VAL A 387 1.27 26.25 -4.35
C VAL A 387 1.88 25.55 -3.14
N MET A 388 1.21 25.64 -2.00
CA MET A 388 1.53 24.88 -0.79
C MET A 388 0.86 23.51 -0.89
N LYS A 389 1.60 22.45 -0.60
CA LYS A 389 1.08 21.07 -0.55
C LYS A 389 1.31 20.51 0.86
N PRO A 390 0.31 19.91 1.52
CA PRO A 390 0.55 19.15 2.75
C PRO A 390 1.60 18.07 2.53
N ASP A 391 2.44 17.78 3.53
CA ASP A 391 3.53 16.79 3.42
C ASP A 391 3.01 15.34 3.56
N ILE A 392 1.94 15.04 2.82
CA ILE A 392 1.43 13.70 2.53
C ILE A 392 2.05 13.21 1.21
N THR A 393 2.36 11.93 1.15
CA THR A 393 3.00 11.31 -0.02
C THR A 393 1.97 11.05 -1.11
N PHE A 394 2.15 11.68 -2.26
CA PHE A 394 1.36 11.45 -3.46
C PHE A 394 1.92 10.29 -4.28
N PHE A 395 1.11 9.69 -5.15
CA PHE A 395 1.61 8.76 -6.16
C PHE A 395 2.63 9.46 -7.05
N GLY A 396 3.80 8.83 -7.20
CA GLY A 396 4.95 9.41 -7.89
C GLY A 396 5.89 10.23 -6.99
N GLU A 397 5.63 10.35 -5.69
CA GLU A 397 6.58 10.87 -4.70
C GLU A 397 7.28 9.73 -3.95
N ASP A 398 8.52 10.00 -3.54
CA ASP A 398 9.25 9.14 -2.60
C ASP A 398 8.58 9.17 -1.21
N LEU A 399 8.67 8.05 -0.50
CA LEU A 399 8.22 7.97 0.88
C LEU A 399 9.14 8.81 1.79
N PRO A 400 8.66 9.22 2.98
CA PRO A 400 9.49 9.96 3.91
C PRO A 400 10.77 9.20 4.27
N GLU A 401 11.90 9.92 4.39
CA GLU A 401 13.21 9.33 4.73
C GLU A 401 13.17 8.47 6.00
N GLN A 402 12.31 8.84 6.96
CA GLN A 402 12.07 8.07 8.17
C GLN A 402 11.73 6.60 7.86
N PHE A 403 10.91 6.33 6.84
CA PHE A 403 10.55 4.98 6.43
C PHE A 403 11.79 4.17 6.05
N HIS A 404 12.63 4.70 5.16
CA HIS A 404 13.80 3.99 4.63
C HIS A 404 14.89 3.77 5.69
N THR A 405 15.02 4.71 6.63
CA THR A 405 16.02 4.64 7.70
C THR A 405 15.61 3.67 8.82
N THR A 406 14.31 3.58 9.16
CA THR A 406 13.85 2.70 10.25
C THR A 406 13.65 1.26 9.80
N ILE A 407 13.12 1.04 8.58
CA ILE A 407 12.62 -0.27 8.15
C ILE A 407 13.69 -1.35 8.18
N LYS A 408 14.92 -1.03 7.76
CA LYS A 408 16.05 -1.98 7.76
C LYS A 408 16.33 -2.52 9.17
N SER A 409 16.39 -1.62 10.16
CA SER A 409 16.70 -1.99 11.54
C SER A 409 15.54 -2.67 12.26
N ASP A 410 14.30 -2.36 11.87
CA ASP A 410 13.11 -2.93 12.51
C ASP A 410 12.84 -4.35 12.00
N ILE A 411 13.04 -4.60 10.69
CA ILE A 411 12.90 -5.95 10.09
C ILE A 411 13.77 -6.99 10.80
N GLU A 412 15.03 -6.65 11.09
CA GLU A 412 15.97 -7.57 11.75
C GLU A 412 15.59 -7.90 13.19
N LYS A 413 14.89 -6.99 13.88
CA LYS A 413 14.51 -7.14 15.30
C LYS A 413 13.12 -7.71 15.50
N CYS A 414 12.29 -7.67 14.47
CA CYS A 414 10.89 -8.08 14.50
C CYS A 414 10.77 -9.55 14.92
N ASP A 415 9.94 -9.83 15.93
CA ASP A 415 9.61 -11.19 16.36
C ASP A 415 8.12 -11.54 16.19
N LEU A 416 7.30 -10.57 15.79
CA LEU A 416 5.89 -10.76 15.41
C LEU A 416 5.44 -9.61 14.48
N LEU A 417 4.83 -9.95 13.34
CA LEU A 417 4.19 -8.98 12.45
C LEU A 417 2.67 -9.09 12.56
N ILE A 418 2.00 -7.95 12.73
CA ILE A 418 0.53 -7.87 12.70
C ILE A 418 0.11 -6.83 11.68
N CYS A 419 -0.58 -7.26 10.62
CA CYS A 419 -1.17 -6.39 9.61
C CYS A 419 -2.65 -6.17 9.93
N ILE A 420 -3.08 -4.91 10.02
CA ILE A 420 -4.43 -4.58 10.47
C ILE A 420 -5.10 -3.54 9.57
N GLY A 421 -6.31 -3.84 9.10
CA GLY A 421 -7.17 -2.87 8.42
C GLY A 421 -6.57 -2.31 7.12
N THR A 422 -5.85 -3.14 6.37
CA THR A 422 -5.21 -2.74 5.10
C THR A 422 -5.47 -3.78 4.03
N SER A 423 -5.51 -3.35 2.76
CA SER A 423 -5.52 -4.27 1.62
C SER A 423 -4.12 -4.55 1.07
N LEU A 424 -3.06 -3.93 1.60
CA LEU A 424 -1.66 -4.10 1.14
C LEU A 424 -1.48 -3.97 -0.38
N LYS A 425 -2.21 -3.05 -1.03
CA LYS A 425 -2.12 -2.81 -2.49
C LYS A 425 -1.10 -1.75 -2.90
N VAL A 426 -0.51 -1.03 -1.94
CA VAL A 426 0.35 0.14 -2.19
C VAL A 426 1.78 -0.16 -1.73
N ALA A 427 2.67 -0.33 -2.70
CA ALA A 427 4.11 -0.41 -2.50
C ALA A 427 4.69 0.98 -2.16
N PRO A 428 5.83 1.05 -1.45
CA PRO A 428 6.64 -0.05 -0.94
C PRO A 428 6.15 -0.60 0.42
N VAL A 429 5.12 -0.02 1.03
CA VAL A 429 4.62 -0.46 2.35
C VAL A 429 4.08 -1.89 2.30
N SER A 430 3.41 -2.26 1.21
CA SER A 430 2.94 -3.64 1.00
C SER A 430 4.06 -4.68 1.00
N GLU A 431 5.30 -4.29 0.69
CA GLU A 431 6.43 -5.21 0.62
C GLU A 431 7.01 -5.56 1.98
N ILE A 432 6.66 -4.85 3.05
CA ILE A 432 7.14 -5.16 4.41
C ILE A 432 6.87 -6.61 4.78
N VAL A 433 5.72 -7.16 4.40
CA VAL A 433 5.33 -8.56 4.67
C VAL A 433 6.30 -9.57 4.03
N ASN A 434 6.93 -9.20 2.91
CA ASN A 434 7.91 -10.03 2.20
C ASN A 434 9.35 -9.79 2.67
N LEU A 435 9.61 -8.68 3.37
CA LEU A 435 10.94 -8.34 3.88
C LEU A 435 11.20 -8.88 5.28
N VAL A 436 10.15 -9.08 6.08
CA VAL A 436 10.24 -9.69 7.42
C VAL A 436 10.77 -11.13 7.31
N PRO A 437 11.71 -11.58 8.17
CA PRO A 437 12.28 -12.91 8.07
C PRO A 437 11.24 -14.03 8.09
N ASN A 438 11.43 -15.08 7.29
CA ASN A 438 10.46 -16.17 7.11
C ASN A 438 10.05 -16.89 8.40
N HIS A 439 10.88 -16.88 9.44
CA HIS A 439 10.59 -17.52 10.73
C HIS A 439 9.69 -16.68 11.65
N VAL A 440 9.47 -15.40 11.33
CA VAL A 440 8.64 -14.49 12.11
C VAL A 440 7.17 -14.77 11.80
N PRO A 441 6.32 -15.01 12.82
CA PRO A 441 4.90 -15.17 12.60
C PRO A 441 4.25 -13.90 12.05
N GLN A 442 3.32 -14.06 11.11
CA GLN A 442 2.55 -12.97 10.51
C GLN A 442 1.05 -13.20 10.68
N ILE A 443 0.36 -12.21 11.25
CA ILE A 443 -1.08 -12.25 11.52
C ILE A 443 -1.76 -11.16 10.70
N LEU A 444 -2.87 -11.50 10.05
CA LEU A 444 -3.79 -10.55 9.45
C LEU A 444 -5.02 -10.35 10.33
N ILE A 445 -5.38 -9.10 10.59
CA ILE A 445 -6.67 -8.71 11.15
C ILE A 445 -7.34 -7.76 10.17
N ASN A 446 -8.32 -8.23 9.42
CA ASN A 446 -8.94 -7.41 8.39
C ASN A 446 -10.40 -7.81 8.17
N LYS A 447 -11.20 -6.93 7.58
CA LYS A 447 -12.58 -7.30 7.22
C LYS A 447 -12.58 -8.39 6.13
N ASP A 448 -11.73 -8.23 5.13
CA ASP A 448 -11.64 -9.12 3.97
C ASP A 448 -10.28 -9.83 3.94
N PRO A 449 -10.20 -11.06 3.43
CA PRO A 449 -8.92 -11.74 3.23
C PRO A 449 -8.01 -11.03 2.20
N ILE A 450 -6.70 -11.24 2.31
CA ILE A 450 -5.70 -10.74 1.35
C ILE A 450 -5.09 -11.93 0.62
N TYR A 451 -5.36 -12.08 -0.67
CA TYR A 451 -4.95 -13.25 -1.44
C TYR A 451 -3.54 -13.17 -2.06
N HIS A 452 -2.97 -11.97 -2.16
CA HIS A 452 -1.64 -11.74 -2.73
C HIS A 452 -0.50 -11.78 -1.69
N CYS A 453 -0.81 -12.16 -0.45
CA CYS A 453 0.12 -12.24 0.67
C CYS A 453 -0.17 -13.52 1.46
N GLU A 454 0.87 -14.11 2.06
CA GLU A 454 0.78 -15.37 2.79
C GLU A 454 0.95 -15.12 4.30
N PHE A 455 -0.17 -14.90 4.99
CA PHE A 455 -0.22 -14.79 6.45
C PHE A 455 -0.33 -16.16 7.11
N ASP A 456 0.18 -16.29 8.33
CA ASP A 456 0.09 -17.56 9.06
C ASP A 456 -1.31 -17.76 9.64
N VAL A 457 -1.93 -16.68 10.13
CA VAL A 457 -3.30 -16.66 10.64
C VAL A 457 -4.03 -15.43 10.13
N ASP A 458 -5.21 -15.65 9.56
CA ASP A 458 -6.17 -14.64 9.14
C ASP A 458 -7.32 -14.60 10.15
N ILE A 459 -7.56 -13.43 10.74
CA ILE A 459 -8.69 -13.20 11.65
C ILE A 459 -9.58 -12.13 11.04
N LEU A 460 -10.68 -12.59 10.45
CA LEU A 460 -11.61 -11.78 9.69
C LEU A 460 -12.65 -11.12 10.59
N GLY A 461 -13.07 -9.91 10.19
CA GLY A 461 -14.11 -9.14 10.87
C GLY A 461 -13.72 -7.69 11.13
N TYR A 462 -14.57 -6.99 11.89
CA TYR A 462 -14.27 -5.61 12.29
C TYR A 462 -13.05 -5.59 13.22
N CYS A 463 -12.03 -4.81 12.86
CA CYS A 463 -10.75 -4.83 13.58
C CYS A 463 -10.87 -4.47 15.08
N ASP A 464 -11.79 -3.56 15.45
CA ASP A 464 -12.07 -3.21 16.85
C ASP A 464 -12.70 -4.40 17.62
N HIS A 465 -13.55 -5.20 16.97
CA HIS A 465 -14.14 -6.41 17.55
C HIS A 465 -13.11 -7.51 17.71
N VAL A 466 -12.34 -7.79 16.66
CA VAL A 466 -11.27 -8.79 16.67
C VAL A 466 -10.26 -8.49 17.77
N ILE A 467 -9.78 -7.24 17.87
CA ILE A 467 -8.77 -6.91 18.87
C ILE A 467 -9.33 -6.93 20.28
N THR A 468 -10.59 -6.55 20.47
CA THR A 468 -11.26 -6.61 21.77
C THR A 468 -11.50 -8.05 22.20
N TYR A 469 -11.81 -8.95 21.27
CA TYR A 469 -11.88 -10.39 21.51
C TYR A 469 -10.52 -10.94 21.98
N LEU A 470 -9.46 -10.72 21.18
CA LEU A 470 -8.12 -11.23 21.48
C LEU A 470 -7.57 -10.67 22.80
N THR A 471 -7.70 -9.36 23.02
CA THR A 471 -7.18 -8.74 24.25
C THR A 471 -8.05 -9.06 25.45
N GLY A 472 -9.37 -8.84 25.35
CA GLY A 472 -10.28 -8.96 26.48
C GLY A 472 -10.62 -10.40 26.86
N LYS A 473 -11.03 -11.24 25.89
CA LYS A 473 -11.46 -12.63 26.16
C LYS A 473 -10.28 -13.61 26.25
N GLU A 474 -9.33 -13.54 25.33
CA GLU A 474 -8.23 -14.52 25.27
C GLU A 474 -7.06 -14.20 26.21
N LEU A 475 -6.69 -12.91 26.30
CA LEU A 475 -5.49 -12.47 27.04
C LEU A 475 -5.79 -11.84 28.41
N GLY A 476 -7.04 -11.47 28.70
CA GLY A 476 -7.41 -10.71 29.89
C GLY A 476 -6.77 -9.31 29.96
N TRP A 477 -6.37 -8.75 28.81
CA TRP A 477 -5.84 -7.41 28.68
C TRP A 477 -6.95 -6.39 28.44
N ARG A 478 -6.89 -5.25 29.13
CA ARG A 478 -7.84 -4.15 28.95
C ARG A 478 -7.25 -3.03 28.10
N ILE A 479 -7.93 -2.69 27.00
CA ILE A 479 -7.59 -1.52 26.19
C ILE A 479 -8.17 -0.27 26.87
N ASN A 480 -7.35 0.78 27.01
CA ASN A 480 -7.81 2.05 27.55
C ASN A 480 -8.59 2.84 26.48
N HIS A 481 -9.86 2.50 26.30
CA HIS A 481 -10.77 3.22 25.41
C HIS A 481 -12.21 3.16 25.93
N LYS A 482 -13.01 4.20 25.69
CA LYS A 482 -14.39 4.30 26.19
C LYS A 482 -15.32 3.20 25.67
N ASP A 483 -15.07 2.73 24.45
CA ASP A 483 -15.92 1.73 23.79
C ASP A 483 -15.48 0.28 24.07
N PHE A 484 -14.35 0.06 24.77
CA PHE A 484 -13.81 -1.28 25.01
C PHE A 484 -14.80 -2.18 25.75
N ASP A 485 -15.34 -1.73 26.89
CA ASP A 485 -16.26 -2.54 27.69
C ASP A 485 -17.59 -2.77 26.95
N LYS A 486 -18.01 -1.84 26.10
CA LYS A 486 -19.20 -1.99 25.25
C LYS A 486 -19.00 -3.11 24.22
N ILE A 487 -17.87 -3.09 23.51
CA ILE A 487 -17.53 -4.07 22.48
C ILE A 487 -17.27 -5.45 23.11
N LEU A 488 -16.58 -5.52 24.25
CA LEU A 488 -16.31 -6.78 24.94
C LEU A 488 -17.61 -7.52 25.32
N ASN A 489 -18.64 -6.75 25.69
CA ASN A 489 -19.94 -7.26 26.10
C ASN A 489 -20.96 -7.38 24.96
N SER A 490 -20.57 -7.19 23.69
CA SER A 490 -21.49 -7.29 22.54
C SER A 490 -21.80 -8.73 22.10
N GLY A 491 -21.39 -9.73 22.89
CA GLY A 491 -21.53 -11.14 22.52
C GLY A 491 -20.52 -11.58 21.47
N LEU A 492 -19.27 -11.08 21.52
CA LEU A 492 -18.21 -11.47 20.59
C LEU A 492 -18.00 -13.00 20.58
N GLU A 493 -18.00 -13.62 19.42
CA GLU A 493 -17.72 -15.04 19.23
C GLU A 493 -16.69 -15.21 18.12
N LEU A 494 -15.86 -16.24 18.26
CA LEU A 494 -14.88 -16.64 17.26
C LEU A 494 -15.37 -17.91 16.56
N THR A 495 -15.52 -17.82 15.24
CA THR A 495 -15.89 -18.93 14.37
C THR A 495 -14.63 -19.41 13.63
N VAL A 496 -14.47 -20.72 13.55
CA VAL A 496 -13.40 -21.34 12.76
C VAL A 496 -13.90 -21.51 11.33
N ILE A 497 -13.28 -20.81 10.38
CA ILE A 497 -13.58 -20.99 8.94
C ILE A 497 -12.78 -22.17 8.42
N ASP A 498 -11.46 -22.16 8.63
CA ASP A 498 -10.55 -23.24 8.25
C ASP A 498 -9.33 -23.25 9.18
N GLU A 499 -9.29 -24.17 10.15
CA GLU A 499 -8.17 -24.26 11.11
C GLU A 499 -6.86 -24.66 10.43
N ALA A 500 -6.90 -25.51 9.39
CA ALA A 500 -5.68 -25.94 8.70
C ALA A 500 -5.07 -24.77 7.90
N ALA A 501 -5.93 -23.94 7.31
CA ALA A 501 -5.53 -22.69 6.68
C ALA A 501 -5.39 -21.52 7.66
N GLY A 502 -5.57 -21.71 8.97
CA GLY A 502 -5.46 -20.63 9.97
C GLY A 502 -6.42 -19.47 9.76
N CYS A 503 -7.61 -19.74 9.23
CA CYS A 503 -8.64 -18.74 8.94
C CYS A 503 -9.75 -18.78 9.98
N TYR A 504 -9.99 -17.63 10.61
CA TYR A 504 -10.97 -17.43 11.67
C TYR A 504 -11.79 -16.18 11.40
N GLU A 505 -12.97 -16.09 12.00
CA GLU A 505 -13.81 -14.90 11.96
C GLU A 505 -14.27 -14.53 13.36
N VAL A 506 -14.31 -13.22 13.66
CA VAL A 506 -14.89 -12.69 14.90
C VAL A 506 -16.08 -11.81 14.57
N THR A 507 -17.23 -12.15 15.12
CA THR A 507 -18.48 -11.38 14.98
C THR A 507 -19.10 -11.08 16.34
N ASP A 508 -19.92 -10.02 16.41
CA ASP A 508 -20.80 -9.77 17.55
C ASP A 508 -22.22 -10.30 17.30
N GLU A 509 -23.03 -10.30 18.36
CA GLU A 509 -24.42 -10.79 18.30
C GLU A 509 -25.28 -9.98 17.30
N GLU A 510 -25.05 -8.67 17.19
CA GLU A 510 -25.80 -7.82 16.26
C GLU A 510 -25.48 -8.15 14.81
N THR A 511 -24.21 -8.36 14.48
CA THR A 511 -23.78 -8.74 13.12
C THR A 511 -24.33 -10.11 12.75
N ARG A 512 -24.28 -11.09 13.65
CA ARG A 512 -24.86 -12.42 13.41
C ARG A 512 -26.36 -12.35 13.12
N LYS A 513 -27.11 -11.58 13.93
CA LYS A 513 -28.55 -11.37 13.70
C LYS A 513 -28.89 -10.73 12.36
N LYS A 514 -28.05 -9.81 11.88
CA LYS A 514 -28.23 -9.20 10.54
C LYS A 514 -27.98 -10.22 9.44
N LEU A 515 -26.91 -11.01 9.57
CA LEU A 515 -26.59 -12.06 8.60
C LEU A 515 -27.70 -13.12 8.53
N ASP A 516 -28.22 -13.55 9.69
CA ASP A 516 -29.34 -14.51 9.77
C ASP A 516 -30.61 -13.96 9.11
N ALA A 517 -30.88 -12.65 9.24
CA ALA A 517 -32.01 -11.99 8.61
C ALA A 517 -31.83 -11.89 7.08
N GLU A 518 -30.64 -11.51 6.61
CA GLU A 518 -30.30 -11.44 5.18
C GLU A 518 -30.39 -12.82 4.51
N LEU A 519 -29.93 -13.88 5.19
CA LEU A 519 -30.05 -15.26 4.72
C LEU A 519 -31.51 -15.72 4.63
N ALA A 520 -32.33 -15.37 5.63
CA ALA A 520 -33.76 -15.70 5.64
C ALA A 520 -34.53 -14.98 4.51
N GLU A 521 -34.17 -13.73 4.20
CA GLU A 521 -34.76 -13.00 3.07
C GLU A 521 -34.37 -13.63 1.72
N HIS A 522 -33.12 -14.08 1.57
CA HIS A 522 -32.66 -14.74 0.35
C HIS A 522 -33.31 -16.12 0.13
N ASP A 523 -33.47 -16.91 1.19
CA ASP A 523 -34.19 -18.19 1.16
C ASP A 523 -35.68 -17.99 0.79
N GLU A 524 -36.32 -16.91 1.25
CA GLU A 524 -37.68 -16.57 0.87
C GLU A 524 -37.79 -16.13 -0.60
N GLU A 525 -36.82 -15.38 -1.12
CA GLU A 525 -36.77 -14.99 -2.55
C GLU A 525 -36.51 -16.19 -3.47
N ASP A 526 -35.63 -17.11 -3.11
CA ASP A 526 -35.36 -18.35 -3.87
C ASP A 526 -36.56 -19.32 -3.83
N THR A 527 -37.27 -19.37 -2.69
CA THR A 527 -38.52 -20.13 -2.57
C THR A 527 -39.63 -19.52 -3.45
N GLN A 528 -39.76 -18.19 -3.50
CA GLN A 528 -40.73 -17.53 -4.38
C GLN A 528 -40.37 -17.63 -5.86
N ALA A 529 -39.09 -17.61 -6.21
CA ALA A 529 -38.61 -17.79 -7.59
C ALA A 529 -38.84 -19.22 -8.10
N SER A 530 -38.64 -20.23 -7.24
CA SER A 530 -38.91 -21.64 -7.57
C SER A 530 -40.41 -21.97 -7.63
N GLU A 531 -41.25 -21.29 -6.84
CA GLU A 531 -42.71 -21.38 -6.96
C GLU A 531 -43.24 -20.70 -8.24
N GLN A 532 -42.67 -19.57 -8.66
CA GLN A 532 -43.02 -18.91 -9.92
C GLN A 532 -42.62 -19.75 -11.14
N GLN A 533 -41.45 -20.39 -11.15
CA GLN A 533 -41.04 -21.29 -12.24
C GLN A 533 -41.95 -22.52 -12.37
N ASN A 534 -42.39 -23.11 -11.25
CA ASN A 534 -43.32 -24.24 -11.25
C ASN A 534 -44.77 -23.89 -11.66
N SER A 535 -45.11 -22.60 -11.66
CA SER A 535 -46.43 -22.10 -12.11
C SER A 535 -46.51 -21.78 -13.59
N VAL A 536 -45.37 -21.73 -14.30
CA VAL A 536 -45.29 -21.50 -15.76
C VAL A 536 -45.24 -22.82 -16.56
N GLU A 537 -44.92 -23.95 -15.92
CA GLU A 537 -44.92 -25.29 -16.54
C GLU A 537 -46.24 -26.08 -16.39
N LYS A 538 -47.35 -25.45 -15.94
CA LYS A 538 -48.68 -26.08 -15.84
C LYS A 538 -49.72 -25.55 -16.82
#